data_AF-A0AAV7N0G3-F1
#
_entry.id   AF-A0AAV7N0G3-F1
#
_cell.length_a   1.000
_cell.length_b   1.000
_cell.length_c   1.000
_cell.angle_alpha   90.00
_cell.angle_beta   90.00
_cell.angle_gamma   90.00
#
_symmetry.space_group_name_H-M   'P 1'
#
loop_
_entity.id
_entity.type
_entity.pdbx_description
1 polymer ?
#
loop_
_entity_poly.entity_id
_entity_poly.type
_entity_poly.pdbx_seq_one_letter_code
_entity_poly.pdbx_strand_id
1 'polypeptide(L)'
;MTVRRAPYFQTVPVRPVGLLRDGLTRCLGFVDSPTGLGPFIAVSLSVLTAESPGCGVRDERQHLCGTGFPLGQQEGGLTLVCRRPVIFKARTRWILTSLSCSSAPFLKPQIAAVWKACQKEKPWLFNGAKFRVHSVVMERGVLTFRMGLTCYRDFIATNWSSRARELQRLGLADCGESQAYLAEPLGVGAMLHTSNDYFVFLRRSLEVGEAPGLIDIPGGHPEPKAVAPGIPEEAIRLEDLSEKLVVQELFSSVLGEIRDEVNIPLAALSRPVLLGIARNNTSAGRASAEFYVRCSLNTEQVRKCYLIGGPEAQESTSIVFIKRQDVLRQEKNEAFWKELCPSAKGGVKLYTLVMGR
;
A
#
# COMPACT_ATOMS: atom_id res chain seq x y z
N MET A 1 -0.16 -6.28 -4.51
CA MET A 1 0.18 -7.34 -3.54
C MET A 1 0.84 -8.50 -4.27
N THR A 2 2.07 -8.85 -3.91
CA THR A 2 2.82 -9.92 -4.58
C THR A 2 2.42 -11.29 -4.06
N VAL A 3 2.12 -12.20 -4.97
CA VAL A 3 2.03 -13.62 -4.67
C VAL A 3 3.44 -14.16 -4.76
N ARG A 4 4.16 -14.30 -3.62
CA ARG A 4 5.41 -15.08 -3.62
C ARG A 4 5.10 -16.47 -4.17
N ARG A 5 5.80 -16.92 -5.22
CA ARG A 5 5.72 -18.33 -5.58
C ARG A 5 6.25 -19.15 -4.40
N ALA A 6 5.55 -20.22 -4.02
CA ALA A 6 6.07 -21.15 -3.02
C ALA A 6 7.48 -21.62 -3.42
N PRO A 7 8.41 -21.85 -2.47
CA PRO A 7 9.74 -22.34 -2.79
C PRO A 7 9.62 -23.66 -3.58
N TYR A 8 10.22 -23.68 -4.77
CA TYR A 8 10.18 -24.81 -5.71
C TYR A 8 10.65 -26.11 -5.02
N PHE A 9 9.78 -27.13 -5.01
CA PHE A 9 10.24 -28.52 -4.98
C PHE A 9 10.91 -28.85 -6.31
N GLN A 10 11.99 -29.61 -6.24
CA GLN A 10 12.89 -29.96 -7.34
C GLN A 10 12.16 -30.46 -8.60
N THR A 11 12.65 -29.99 -9.74
CA THR A 11 12.17 -30.28 -11.11
C THR A 11 12.24 -31.76 -11.49
N VAL A 12 11.20 -32.27 -12.15
CA VAL A 12 11.27 -33.44 -13.04
C VAL A 12 10.91 -32.98 -14.46
N PRO A 13 11.68 -33.32 -15.50
CA PRO A 13 11.44 -32.80 -16.86
C PRO A 13 10.29 -33.55 -17.53
N VAL A 14 9.27 -32.83 -18.00
CA VAL A 14 8.24 -33.35 -18.90
C VAL A 14 8.46 -32.75 -20.29
N ARG A 15 8.56 -33.64 -21.30
CA ARG A 15 8.78 -33.33 -22.72
C ARG A 15 7.56 -32.63 -23.36
N PRO A 16 7.75 -31.86 -24.45
CA PRO A 16 6.67 -31.10 -25.07
C PRO A 16 5.73 -32.00 -25.88
N VAL A 17 4.43 -31.86 -25.67
CA VAL A 17 3.38 -32.40 -26.54
C VAL A 17 2.64 -31.22 -27.18
N GLY A 18 2.49 -31.28 -28.50
CA GLY A 18 2.08 -30.18 -29.36
C GLY A 18 0.68 -29.62 -29.10
N LEU A 19 0.54 -28.32 -29.33
CA LEU A 19 -0.73 -27.60 -29.29
C LEU A 19 -1.42 -27.66 -30.66
N LEU A 20 -2.54 -28.37 -30.70
CA LEU A 20 -3.60 -28.19 -31.69
C LEU A 20 -4.27 -26.83 -31.45
N ARG A 21 -4.47 -26.09 -32.55
CA ARG A 21 -5.40 -24.96 -32.66
C ARG A 21 -6.83 -25.49 -32.65
N ASP A 22 -7.71 -24.88 -31.85
CA ASP A 22 -8.90 -24.17 -32.34
C ASP A 22 -9.91 -23.85 -31.21
N GLY A 23 -10.41 -22.62 -31.26
CA GLY A 23 -11.81 -22.24 -31.00
C GLY A 23 -12.33 -22.25 -29.56
N LEU A 24 -12.52 -21.05 -28.98
CA LEU A 24 -13.85 -20.66 -28.46
C LEU A 24 -13.91 -19.16 -28.11
N THR A 25 -14.73 -18.47 -28.90
CA THR A 25 -15.11 -17.07 -28.78
C THR A 25 -16.34 -16.95 -27.87
N ARG A 26 -16.44 -15.79 -27.21
CA ARG A 26 -17.63 -15.16 -26.58
C ARG A 26 -17.97 -15.58 -25.14
N CYS A 27 -17.84 -14.62 -24.25
CA CYS A 27 -18.99 -13.98 -23.59
C CYS A 27 -18.48 -12.76 -22.81
N LEU A 28 -19.01 -11.57 -23.11
CA LEU A 28 -19.38 -10.49 -22.18
C LEU A 28 -19.77 -9.27 -23.03
N GLY A 29 -21.07 -8.98 -23.05
CA GLY A 29 -21.67 -7.89 -23.80
C GLY A 29 -21.38 -6.54 -23.15
N PHE A 30 -20.88 -5.62 -23.98
CA PHE A 30 -20.94 -4.18 -23.73
C PHE A 30 -22.31 -3.67 -24.17
N VAL A 31 -22.94 -2.85 -23.33
CA VAL A 31 -24.03 -1.95 -23.75
C VAL A 31 -23.50 -0.54 -23.57
N ASP A 32 -23.19 0.10 -24.69
CA ASP A 32 -22.96 1.55 -24.79
C ASP A 32 -24.30 2.28 -24.85
N SER A 33 -24.37 3.46 -24.24
CA SER A 33 -25.04 4.63 -24.83
C SER A 33 -24.64 5.95 -24.15
N PRO A 34 -24.74 7.09 -24.87
CA PRO A 34 -23.87 8.25 -24.71
C PRO A 34 -24.60 9.51 -24.20
N THR A 35 -23.82 10.49 -23.70
CA THR A 35 -24.05 11.96 -23.56
C THR A 35 -23.10 12.41 -22.43
N GLY A 36 -22.17 13.35 -22.60
CA GLY A 36 -22.29 14.69 -23.17
C GLY A 36 -22.26 15.69 -22.00
N LEU A 37 -21.17 16.47 -21.89
CA LEU A 37 -20.88 17.55 -20.91
C LEU A 37 -20.29 17.12 -19.55
N GLY A 38 -18.96 17.25 -19.41
CA GLY A 38 -18.27 17.20 -18.12
C GLY A 38 -18.29 18.57 -17.43
N PRO A 39 -18.56 18.66 -16.12
CA PRO A 39 -18.46 19.92 -15.42
C PRO A 39 -17.00 20.23 -15.06
N PHE A 40 -16.57 21.44 -15.40
CA PHE A 40 -15.42 22.09 -14.77
C PHE A 40 -15.68 22.20 -13.27
N ILE A 41 -14.76 21.73 -12.43
CA ILE A 41 -14.78 22.00 -11.00
C ILE A 41 -13.54 22.82 -10.67
N ALA A 42 -13.75 24.10 -10.41
CA ALA A 42 -12.78 24.98 -9.79
C ALA A 42 -12.56 24.56 -8.33
N VAL A 43 -11.31 24.39 -7.93
CA VAL A 43 -10.94 24.04 -6.55
C VAL A 43 -10.70 25.32 -5.75
N SER A 44 -11.49 25.52 -4.69
CA SER A 44 -11.23 26.54 -3.67
C SER A 44 -10.29 25.99 -2.59
N LEU A 45 -9.27 26.77 -2.24
CA LEU A 45 -8.27 26.46 -1.25
C LEU A 45 -8.77 26.94 0.12
N SER A 46 -8.80 26.08 1.14
CA SER A 46 -9.01 26.50 2.52
C SER A 46 -8.02 25.81 3.44
N VAL A 47 -7.10 26.60 3.99
CA VAL A 47 -6.14 26.19 5.02
C VAL A 47 -6.83 26.35 6.37
N LEU A 48 -7.25 25.26 7.00
CA LEU A 48 -7.70 25.30 8.39
C LEU A 48 -6.50 25.21 9.32
N THR A 49 -6.09 26.35 9.86
CA THR A 49 -5.23 26.43 11.05
C THR A 49 -6.12 26.31 12.28
N ALA A 50 -6.04 25.20 13.00
CA ALA A 50 -6.60 25.11 14.35
C ALA A 50 -5.50 25.48 15.35
N GLU A 51 -5.47 26.74 15.76
CA GLU A 51 -4.94 27.15 17.06
C GLU A 51 -6.07 26.99 18.09
N SER A 52 -5.78 26.36 19.23
CA SER A 52 -6.74 26.25 20.34
C SER A 52 -6.40 27.28 21.42
N PRO A 53 -7.39 28.01 21.95
CA PRO A 53 -7.28 28.64 23.26
C PRO A 53 -8.10 27.86 24.32
N GLY A 54 -7.55 27.80 25.54
CA GLY A 54 -8.35 27.94 26.76
C GLY A 54 -8.94 26.69 27.42
N CYS A 55 -8.35 26.37 28.57
CA CYS A 55 -8.80 25.59 29.72
C CYS A 55 -10.32 25.44 29.98
N GLY A 56 -10.74 24.28 30.46
CA GLY A 56 -12.03 24.05 31.13
C GLY A 56 -12.19 22.60 31.63
N VAL A 57 -12.15 22.40 32.94
CA VAL A 57 -12.35 21.12 33.64
C VAL A 57 -13.82 20.71 33.62
N ARG A 58 -14.16 19.45 33.26
CA ARG A 58 -15.06 18.54 34.02
C ARG A 58 -15.38 17.21 33.30
N ASP A 59 -15.33 16.19 34.14
CA ASP A 59 -16.09 14.94 34.23
C ASP A 59 -15.74 13.68 33.40
N GLU A 60 -15.66 12.59 34.16
CA GLU A 60 -15.35 11.23 33.77
C GLU A 60 -16.60 10.48 33.27
N ARG A 61 -16.36 9.43 32.46
CA ARG A 61 -17.32 8.45 31.93
C ARG A 61 -18.20 8.89 30.75
N GLN A 62 -17.59 8.98 29.58
CA GLN A 62 -18.25 8.58 28.33
C GLN A 62 -17.28 7.75 27.47
N HIS A 63 -17.81 6.67 26.91
CA HIS A 63 -17.12 5.67 26.12
C HIS A 63 -16.31 6.28 24.96
N LEU A 64 -15.03 5.90 24.89
CA LEU A 64 -14.12 6.22 23.80
C LEU A 64 -14.49 5.44 22.53
N CYS A 65 -15.53 5.88 21.83
CA CYS A 65 -15.76 5.58 20.42
C CYS A 65 -15.72 6.92 19.67
N GLY A 66 -14.54 7.30 19.19
CA GLY A 66 -14.39 8.51 18.39
C GLY A 66 -12.95 9.00 18.32
N THR A 67 -12.25 8.65 17.24
CA THR A 67 -11.49 9.58 16.41
C THR A 67 -11.12 8.83 15.13
N GLY A 68 -12.00 8.90 14.14
CA GLY A 68 -11.70 8.53 12.76
C GLY A 68 -10.62 9.43 12.17
N PHE A 69 -10.05 8.99 11.05
CA PHE A 69 -9.01 9.72 10.33
C PHE A 69 -9.46 11.17 10.01
N PRO A 70 -8.59 12.19 10.18
CA PRO A 70 -8.93 13.54 9.75
C PRO A 70 -9.16 13.58 8.23
N LEU A 71 -10.17 14.36 7.80
CA LEU A 71 -10.53 14.55 6.39
C LEU A 71 -9.31 15.02 5.58
N GLY A 72 -8.76 14.13 4.73
CA GLY A 72 -7.68 14.46 3.79
C GLY A 72 -8.20 14.99 2.46
N GLN A 73 -7.36 15.70 1.67
CA GLN A 73 -7.75 16.04 0.28
C GLN A 73 -7.92 14.75 -0.54
N GLN A 74 -8.96 14.74 -1.37
CA GLN A 74 -9.27 13.67 -2.31
C GLN A 74 -8.92 14.09 -3.73
N GLU A 75 -8.08 13.33 -4.42
CA GLU A 75 -7.81 13.50 -5.84
C GLU A 75 -7.52 12.14 -6.49
N GLY A 76 -8.12 11.85 -7.65
CA GLY A 76 -7.75 10.70 -8.49
C GLY A 76 -7.81 9.32 -7.80
N GLY A 77 -8.72 9.15 -6.85
CA GLY A 77 -8.84 7.90 -6.08
C GLY A 77 -7.85 7.78 -4.92
N LEU A 78 -7.27 8.88 -4.41
CA LEU A 78 -6.37 8.88 -3.26
C LEU A 78 -6.79 9.85 -2.17
N THR A 79 -6.46 9.51 -0.92
CA THR A 79 -6.60 10.40 0.24
C THR A 79 -5.28 10.49 1.01
N LEU A 80 -4.79 11.71 1.28
CA LEU A 80 -3.55 11.94 2.06
C LEU A 80 -3.86 12.24 3.53
N VAL A 81 -3.26 11.48 4.45
CA VAL A 81 -3.62 11.50 5.89
C VAL A 81 -2.63 12.27 6.77
N CYS A 82 -1.37 12.47 6.35
CA CYS A 82 -0.37 13.21 7.14
C CYS A 82 0.52 14.08 6.24
N ARG A 83 0.70 15.37 6.59
CA ARG A 83 1.33 16.41 5.75
C ARG A 83 2.47 17.21 6.40
N ARG A 84 2.84 16.91 7.66
CA ARG A 84 3.79 17.72 8.46
C ARG A 84 5.13 16.97 8.64
N PRO A 85 6.25 17.69 8.92
CA PRO A 85 7.56 17.48 8.30
C PRO A 85 8.16 16.10 8.56
N VAL A 86 8.94 15.62 7.58
CA VAL A 86 9.95 14.53 7.62
C VAL A 86 9.97 13.79 8.96
N ILE A 87 9.28 12.65 9.01
CA ILE A 87 9.15 11.86 10.22
C ILE A 87 10.27 10.82 10.22
N PHE A 88 11.18 10.95 11.18
CA PHE A 88 12.21 9.95 11.43
C PHE A 88 11.66 8.79 12.26
N LYS A 89 12.29 7.62 12.17
CA LYS A 89 11.98 6.43 12.99
C LYS A 89 11.84 6.73 14.49
N ALA A 90 12.63 7.68 15.02
CA ALA A 90 12.57 8.07 16.43
C ALA A 90 11.28 8.81 16.84
N ARG A 91 10.49 9.30 15.86
CA ARG A 91 9.24 10.03 16.06
C ARG A 91 8.02 9.24 15.58
N THR A 92 8.15 7.92 15.46
CA THR A 92 7.03 7.02 15.18
C THR A 92 6.78 6.10 16.38
N ARG A 93 5.52 6.03 16.80
CA ARG A 93 5.03 5.13 17.84
C ARG A 93 3.99 4.19 17.26
N TRP A 94 3.97 2.98 17.79
CA TRP A 94 3.10 1.91 17.33
C TRP A 94 2.37 1.37 18.53
N ILE A 95 1.07 1.19 18.40
CA ILE A 95 0.21 0.63 19.43
C ILE A 95 -0.48 -0.56 18.80
N LEU A 96 -0.20 -1.75 19.33
CA LEU A 96 -0.86 -2.97 18.90
C LEU A 96 -2.22 -3.08 19.60
N THR A 97 -3.24 -3.39 18.81
CA THR A 97 -4.64 -3.43 19.25
C THR A 97 -5.30 -4.69 18.70
N SER A 98 -6.19 -5.30 19.50
CA SER A 98 -6.98 -6.47 19.11
C SER A 98 -8.07 -6.18 18.07
N LEU A 99 -8.16 -4.94 17.58
CA LEU A 99 -9.15 -4.48 16.61
C LEU A 99 -8.80 -5.01 15.21
N SER A 100 -9.20 -6.25 14.93
CA SER A 100 -9.07 -6.91 13.62
C SER A 100 -10.36 -6.81 12.80
N CYS A 101 -10.25 -6.80 11.47
CA CYS A 101 -11.40 -6.97 10.57
C CYS A 101 -12.16 -8.28 10.84
N SER A 102 -11.43 -9.30 11.29
CA SER A 102 -11.90 -10.65 11.60
C SER A 102 -12.80 -10.71 12.84
N SER A 103 -12.98 -9.58 13.55
CA SER A 103 -13.87 -9.45 14.71
C SER A 103 -15.36 -9.48 14.35
N ALA A 104 -15.72 -9.27 13.07
CA ALA A 104 -17.09 -9.41 12.57
C ALA A 104 -17.41 -10.87 12.19
N PRO A 105 -18.10 -11.66 13.04
CA PRO A 105 -18.24 -13.10 12.81
C PRO A 105 -19.04 -13.42 11.55
N PHE A 106 -19.97 -12.55 11.17
CA PHE A 106 -20.83 -12.71 9.99
C PHE A 106 -20.05 -12.72 8.67
N LEU A 107 -18.84 -12.13 8.62
CA LEU A 107 -18.02 -12.10 7.41
C LEU A 107 -17.23 -13.40 7.20
N LYS A 108 -16.98 -14.19 8.25
CA LYS A 108 -16.11 -15.37 8.17
C LYS A 108 -16.55 -16.39 7.11
N PRO A 109 -17.85 -16.77 7.00
CA PRO A 109 -18.28 -17.72 5.97
C PRO A 109 -18.07 -17.18 4.55
N GLN A 110 -18.33 -15.89 4.33
CA GLN A 110 -18.13 -15.24 3.04
C GLN A 110 -16.64 -15.19 2.67
N ILE A 111 -15.77 -14.80 3.61
CA ILE A 111 -14.33 -14.76 3.41
C ILE A 111 -13.81 -16.15 3.01
N ALA A 112 -14.24 -17.20 3.72
CA ALA A 112 -13.87 -18.58 3.40
C ALA A 112 -14.35 -19.01 2.00
N ALA A 113 -15.58 -18.63 1.62
CA ALA A 113 -16.13 -18.96 0.31
C ALA A 113 -15.37 -18.27 -0.84
N VAL A 114 -15.10 -16.97 -0.71
CA VAL A 114 -14.32 -16.20 -1.71
C VAL A 114 -12.91 -16.78 -1.85
N TRP A 115 -12.23 -17.04 -0.74
CA TRP A 115 -10.89 -17.62 -0.76
C TRP A 115 -10.84 -18.99 -1.44
N LYS A 116 -11.78 -19.88 -1.09
CA LYS A 116 -11.88 -21.20 -1.72
C LYS A 116 -12.12 -21.11 -3.23
N ALA A 117 -12.90 -20.12 -3.69
CA ALA A 117 -13.08 -19.87 -5.12
C ALA A 117 -11.77 -19.38 -5.77
N CYS A 118 -11.08 -18.41 -5.17
CA CYS A 118 -9.80 -17.91 -5.68
C CYS A 118 -8.73 -19.01 -5.74
N GLN A 119 -8.64 -19.89 -4.75
CA GLN A 119 -7.69 -21.01 -4.75
C GLN A 119 -7.99 -22.05 -5.83
N LYS A 120 -9.26 -22.24 -6.22
CA LYS A 120 -9.61 -23.12 -7.35
C LYS A 120 -9.10 -22.56 -8.68
N GLU A 121 -9.21 -21.25 -8.87
CA GLU A 121 -8.74 -20.58 -10.09
C GLU A 121 -7.21 -20.44 -10.11
N LYS A 122 -6.61 -20.19 -8.94
CA LYS A 122 -5.18 -19.92 -8.78
C LYS A 122 -4.61 -20.78 -7.64
N PRO A 123 -4.32 -22.08 -7.89
CA PRO A 123 -3.89 -23.02 -6.85
C PRO A 123 -2.57 -22.67 -6.15
N TRP A 124 -1.76 -21.80 -6.75
CA TRP A 124 -0.50 -21.31 -6.19
C TRP A 124 -0.70 -20.16 -5.19
N LEU A 125 -1.93 -19.67 -4.98
CA LEU A 125 -2.20 -18.66 -3.95
C LEU A 125 -2.06 -19.25 -2.54
N PHE A 126 -1.21 -18.62 -1.74
CA PHE A 126 -1.07 -18.89 -0.32
C PHE A 126 -1.56 -17.68 0.49
N ASN A 127 -2.01 -17.92 1.72
CA ASN A 127 -2.38 -16.84 2.63
C ASN A 127 -1.13 -16.33 3.36
N GLY A 128 -1.04 -15.03 3.58
CA GLY A 128 0.03 -14.41 4.37
C GLY A 128 -0.49 -13.39 5.36
N ALA A 129 0.09 -13.36 6.55
CA ALA A 129 -0.22 -12.42 7.62
C ALA A 129 0.29 -11.03 7.23
N LYS A 130 -0.48 -9.99 7.55
CA LYS A 130 -0.15 -8.61 7.26
C LYS A 130 -0.53 -7.73 8.44
N PHE A 131 0.16 -6.60 8.56
CA PHE A 131 -0.24 -5.61 9.55
C PHE A 131 -1.49 -4.85 9.08
N ARG A 132 -2.48 -4.70 9.96
CA ARG A 132 -3.71 -3.94 9.71
C ARG A 132 -3.58 -2.53 10.25
N VAL A 133 -3.93 -1.53 9.45
CA VAL A 133 -4.06 -0.14 9.95
C VAL A 133 -5.46 0.06 10.55
N HIS A 134 -5.51 0.42 11.83
CA HIS A 134 -6.76 0.87 12.46
C HIS A 134 -6.89 2.39 12.37
N SER A 135 -5.93 3.13 12.94
CA SER A 135 -5.91 4.59 12.85
C SER A 135 -4.49 5.14 12.94
N VAL A 136 -4.30 6.36 12.44
CA VAL A 136 -3.02 7.05 12.50
C VAL A 136 -3.26 8.47 13.00
N VAL A 137 -2.54 8.85 14.06
CA VAL A 137 -2.70 10.13 14.73
C VAL A 137 -1.35 10.81 14.88
N MET A 138 -1.27 12.11 14.58
CA MET A 138 -0.08 12.92 14.81
C MET A 138 -0.31 13.82 16.01
N GLU A 139 0.46 13.62 17.08
CA GLU A 139 0.38 14.42 18.31
C GLU A 139 1.77 14.88 18.73
N ARG A 140 1.94 16.18 18.97
CA ARG A 140 3.21 16.78 19.45
C ARG A 140 4.45 16.35 18.63
N GLY A 141 4.27 16.15 17.33
CA GLY A 141 5.35 15.73 16.42
C GLY A 141 5.70 14.24 16.46
N VAL A 142 4.90 13.42 17.13
CA VAL A 142 5.00 11.95 17.14
C VAL A 142 3.83 11.37 16.35
N LEU A 143 4.15 10.54 15.36
CA LEU A 143 3.15 9.81 14.58
C LEU A 143 2.86 8.47 15.23
N THR A 144 1.63 8.28 15.69
CA THR A 144 1.18 7.06 16.34
C THR A 144 0.30 6.24 15.41
N PHE A 145 0.74 5.04 15.08
CA PHE A 145 -0.04 4.04 14.37
C PHE A 145 -0.74 3.13 15.38
N ARG A 146 -2.07 3.05 15.32
CA ARG A 146 -2.84 2.00 15.99
C ARG A 146 -3.07 0.88 14.98
N MET A 147 -2.59 -0.31 15.30
CA MET A 147 -2.51 -1.40 14.33
C MET A 147 -2.96 -2.72 14.92
N GLY A 148 -3.40 -3.60 14.03
CA GLY A 148 -3.76 -4.97 14.36
C GLY A 148 -3.11 -5.94 13.37
N LEU A 149 -3.66 -7.15 13.31
CA LEU A 149 -3.31 -8.15 12.33
C LEU A 149 -4.47 -8.35 11.34
N THR A 150 -4.08 -8.68 10.12
CA THR A 150 -4.96 -9.12 9.04
C THR A 150 -4.20 -10.14 8.19
N CYS A 151 -4.78 -10.57 7.08
CA CYS A 151 -4.09 -11.44 6.14
C CYS A 151 -4.55 -11.22 4.70
N TYR A 152 -3.82 -11.81 3.76
CA TYR A 152 -4.11 -11.70 2.34
C TYR A 152 -5.51 -12.18 1.98
N ARG A 153 -5.92 -13.31 2.55
CA ARG A 153 -7.26 -13.86 2.39
C ARG A 153 -8.35 -12.84 2.73
N ASP A 154 -8.24 -12.22 3.90
CA ASP A 154 -9.22 -11.24 4.38
C ASP A 154 -9.22 -10.01 3.46
N PHE A 155 -8.06 -9.57 2.96
CA PHE A 155 -7.95 -8.49 1.97
C PHE A 155 -8.69 -8.78 0.67
N ILE A 156 -8.46 -9.96 0.07
CA ILE A 156 -9.14 -10.36 -1.17
C ILE A 156 -10.66 -10.38 -0.99
N ALA A 157 -11.12 -10.86 0.16
CA ALA A 157 -12.55 -11.00 0.45
C ALA A 157 -13.24 -9.73 0.95
N THR A 158 -12.50 -8.66 1.29
CA THR A 158 -13.05 -7.40 1.79
C THR A 158 -12.67 -6.22 0.91
N ASN A 159 -11.46 -5.68 1.04
CA ASN A 159 -10.97 -4.53 0.25
C ASN A 159 -11.04 -4.77 -1.27
N TRP A 160 -10.72 -5.99 -1.72
CA TRP A 160 -10.74 -6.35 -3.14
C TRP A 160 -12.06 -6.98 -3.60
N SER A 161 -13.07 -7.03 -2.73
CA SER A 161 -14.38 -7.57 -3.06
C SER A 161 -15.20 -6.55 -3.84
N SER A 162 -16.07 -7.03 -4.73
CA SER A 162 -17.14 -6.21 -5.32
C SER A 162 -18.06 -5.60 -4.27
N ARG A 163 -18.12 -6.19 -3.06
CA ARG A 163 -18.90 -5.71 -1.92
C ARG A 163 -18.15 -4.69 -1.04
N ALA A 164 -16.95 -4.26 -1.40
CA ALA A 164 -16.15 -3.36 -0.56
C ALA A 164 -16.90 -2.08 -0.15
N ARG A 165 -17.63 -1.44 -1.07
CA ARG A 165 -18.45 -0.24 -0.76
C ARG A 165 -19.60 -0.54 0.20
N GLU A 166 -20.22 -1.70 0.08
CA GLU A 166 -21.28 -2.15 1.00
C GLU A 166 -20.70 -2.35 2.41
N LEU A 167 -19.55 -3.02 2.51
CA LEU A 167 -18.82 -3.19 3.77
C LEU A 167 -18.43 -1.85 4.39
N GLN A 168 -18.04 -0.87 3.58
CA GLN A 168 -17.76 0.48 4.06
C GLN A 168 -19.00 1.17 4.63
N ARG A 169 -20.14 1.05 3.96
CA ARG A 169 -21.41 1.61 4.46
C ARG A 169 -21.86 0.94 5.75
N LEU A 170 -21.73 -0.39 5.84
CA LEU A 170 -22.04 -1.16 7.04
C LEU A 170 -21.10 -0.78 8.19
N GLY A 171 -19.79 -0.67 7.95
CA GLY A 171 -18.83 -0.26 8.97
C GLY A 171 -19.11 1.14 9.51
N LEU A 172 -19.53 2.06 8.63
CA LEU A 172 -19.96 3.39 9.06
C LEU A 172 -21.24 3.34 9.89
N ALA A 173 -22.23 2.53 9.52
CA ALA A 173 -23.49 2.41 10.24
C ALA A 173 -23.34 1.74 11.61
N ASP A 174 -22.57 0.66 11.67
CA ASP A 174 -22.46 -0.19 12.88
C ASP A 174 -21.38 0.32 13.84
N CYS A 175 -20.31 0.92 13.32
CA CYS A 175 -19.12 1.26 14.09
C CYS A 175 -18.69 2.73 13.97
N GLY A 176 -19.36 3.53 13.14
CA GLY A 176 -18.94 4.91 12.86
C GLY A 176 -17.69 5.03 11.98
N GLU A 177 -17.17 3.93 11.44
CA GLU A 177 -15.89 3.90 10.72
C GLU A 177 -16.02 3.08 9.43
N SER A 178 -15.82 3.71 8.27
CA SER A 178 -15.97 3.04 6.96
C SER A 178 -15.00 1.86 6.79
N GLN A 179 -13.92 1.81 7.54
CA GLN A 179 -12.89 0.77 7.40
C GLN A 179 -13.05 -0.37 8.41
N ALA A 180 -14.09 -0.33 9.27
CA ALA A 180 -14.29 -1.31 10.33
C ALA A 180 -14.36 -2.76 9.82
N TYR A 181 -15.03 -2.96 8.69
CA TYR A 181 -15.22 -4.28 8.06
C TYR A 181 -14.27 -4.55 6.89
N LEU A 182 -13.17 -3.79 6.80
CA LEU A 182 -12.12 -3.98 5.80
C LEU A 182 -10.81 -4.48 6.45
N ALA A 183 -10.12 -5.34 5.72
CA ALA A 183 -8.85 -5.93 6.14
C ALA A 183 -7.74 -4.90 6.36
N GLU A 184 -7.69 -3.85 5.55
CA GLU A 184 -6.76 -2.71 5.66
C GLU A 184 -5.27 -3.09 5.84
N PRO A 185 -4.70 -3.97 5.00
CA PRO A 185 -3.27 -4.29 5.10
C PRO A 185 -2.43 -3.05 4.75
N LEU A 186 -1.49 -2.71 5.62
CA LEU A 186 -0.55 -1.60 5.43
C LEU A 186 0.43 -1.92 4.30
N GLY A 187 0.48 -1.06 3.28
CA GLY A 187 1.57 -1.05 2.29
C GLY A 187 2.75 -0.15 2.71
N VAL A 188 3.87 -0.32 2.02
CA VAL A 188 4.98 0.63 2.02
C VAL A 188 5.41 0.94 0.59
N GLY A 189 5.84 2.17 0.33
CA GLY A 189 6.41 2.59 -0.94
C GLY A 189 7.56 3.57 -0.75
N ALA A 190 8.45 3.67 -1.74
CA ALA A 190 9.61 4.55 -1.70
C ALA A 190 9.75 5.44 -2.92
N MET A 191 9.79 6.75 -2.66
CA MET A 191 10.37 7.74 -3.55
C MET A 191 11.90 7.61 -3.51
N LEU A 192 12.41 6.66 -4.29
CA LEU A 192 13.83 6.32 -4.39
C LEU A 192 14.55 7.31 -5.32
N HIS A 193 15.50 8.06 -4.76
CA HIS A 193 16.16 9.19 -5.42
C HIS A 193 17.66 8.92 -5.65
N THR A 194 18.09 8.85 -6.91
CA THR A 194 19.47 8.58 -7.34
C THR A 194 20.42 9.76 -7.10
N SER A 195 21.73 9.50 -7.20
CA SER A 195 22.77 10.53 -7.00
C SER A 195 22.81 11.60 -8.09
N ASN A 196 22.24 11.33 -9.27
CA ASN A 196 22.15 12.25 -10.40
C ASN A 196 20.75 12.89 -10.56
N ASP A 197 19.98 12.99 -9.48
CA ASP A 197 18.72 13.75 -9.38
C ASP A 197 17.52 13.15 -10.17
N TYR A 198 17.43 11.81 -10.20
CA TYR A 198 16.28 11.08 -10.76
C TYR A 198 15.56 10.25 -9.71
N PHE A 199 14.25 10.09 -9.89
CA PHE A 199 13.43 9.11 -9.18
C PHE A 199 13.29 7.83 -9.98
N VAL A 200 13.32 6.71 -9.27
CA VAL A 200 13.14 5.37 -9.80
C VAL A 200 11.66 4.98 -9.73
N PHE A 201 11.13 4.52 -10.85
CA PHE A 201 9.79 3.96 -11.00
C PHE A 201 9.89 2.62 -11.71
N LEU A 202 8.84 1.81 -11.61
CA LEU A 202 8.79 0.46 -12.15
C LEU A 202 7.50 0.25 -12.94
N ARG A 203 7.61 -0.35 -14.12
CA ARG A 203 6.46 -0.79 -14.90
C ARG A 203 6.01 -2.13 -14.34
N ARG A 204 4.82 -2.19 -13.75
CA ARG A 204 4.27 -3.44 -13.21
C ARG A 204 4.02 -4.44 -14.34
N SER A 205 4.27 -5.73 -14.08
CA SER A 205 3.91 -6.81 -15.01
C SER A 205 2.40 -6.84 -15.28
N LEU A 206 1.97 -7.46 -16.37
CA LEU A 206 0.56 -7.72 -16.64
C LEU A 206 0.01 -8.89 -15.80
N GLU A 207 0.90 -9.68 -15.19
CA GLU A 207 0.54 -10.89 -14.43
C GLU A 207 0.31 -10.62 -12.94
N VAL A 208 0.51 -9.38 -12.48
CA VAL A 208 0.28 -9.00 -11.08
C VAL A 208 -1.21 -8.82 -10.77
N GLY A 209 -1.61 -9.10 -9.53
CA GLY A 209 -3.01 -9.02 -9.10
C GLY A 209 -3.55 -7.59 -8.94
N GLU A 210 -2.70 -6.58 -8.81
CA GLU A 210 -3.09 -5.18 -8.57
C GLU A 210 -2.37 -4.26 -9.57
N ALA A 211 -3.13 -3.38 -10.23
CA ALA A 211 -2.63 -2.36 -11.15
C ALA A 211 -1.70 -2.90 -12.28
N PRO A 212 -2.12 -3.93 -13.05
CA PRO A 212 -1.28 -4.51 -14.10
C PRO A 212 -0.90 -3.47 -15.16
N GLY A 213 0.37 -3.43 -15.56
CA GLY A 213 0.88 -2.52 -16.60
C GLY A 213 1.03 -1.04 -16.20
N LEU A 214 0.58 -0.64 -15.00
CA LEU A 214 0.76 0.72 -14.49
C LEU A 214 2.18 0.94 -13.98
N ILE A 215 2.55 2.20 -13.83
CA ILE A 215 3.81 2.62 -13.22
C ILE A 215 3.63 2.69 -11.71
N ASP A 216 4.58 2.10 -10.98
CA ASP A 216 4.65 2.13 -9.53
C ASP A 216 5.98 2.71 -9.05
N ILE A 217 6.05 2.96 -7.76
CA ILE A 217 7.29 3.16 -7.01
C ILE A 217 7.71 1.82 -6.38
N PRO A 218 9.01 1.59 -6.12
CA PRO A 218 9.45 0.41 -5.37
C PRO A 218 8.72 0.31 -4.02
N GLY A 219 8.23 -0.86 -3.67
CA GLY A 219 7.43 -1.03 -2.46
C GLY A 219 6.78 -2.41 -2.35
N GLY A 220 6.00 -2.58 -1.29
CA GLY A 220 5.36 -3.86 -1.00
C GLY A 220 4.62 -3.83 0.34
N HIS A 221 4.72 -4.91 1.10
CA HIS A 221 3.91 -5.10 2.30
C HIS A 221 4.72 -5.69 3.45
N PRO A 222 5.01 -4.93 4.53
CA PRO A 222 5.71 -5.44 5.70
C PRO A 222 5.01 -6.65 6.30
N GLU A 223 5.80 -7.60 6.82
CA GLU A 223 5.29 -8.92 7.23
C GLU A 223 5.47 -9.14 8.73
N PRO A 224 4.40 -9.49 9.47
CA PRO A 224 4.50 -9.85 10.89
C PRO A 224 5.52 -10.96 11.17
N LYS A 225 5.74 -11.87 10.22
CA LYS A 225 6.71 -12.96 10.30
C LYS A 225 8.17 -12.47 10.44
N ALA A 226 8.49 -11.30 9.90
CA ALA A 226 9.82 -10.70 10.08
C ALA A 226 10.05 -10.19 11.52
N VAL A 227 8.97 -9.89 12.24
CA VAL A 227 8.99 -9.47 13.65
C VAL A 227 8.96 -10.65 14.62
N ALA A 228 8.24 -11.71 14.26
CA ALA A 228 8.11 -12.95 15.04
C ALA A 228 8.76 -14.15 14.33
N PRO A 229 10.10 -14.17 14.20
CA PRO A 229 10.79 -15.27 13.53
C PRO A 229 10.58 -16.59 14.28
N GLY A 230 10.33 -17.67 13.54
CA GLY A 230 10.12 -19.01 14.09
C GLY A 230 8.68 -19.35 14.45
N ILE A 231 7.76 -18.38 14.41
CA ILE A 231 6.33 -18.65 14.53
C ILE A 231 5.73 -18.87 13.12
N PRO A 232 4.96 -19.96 12.89
CA PRO A 232 4.22 -20.13 11.65
C PRO A 232 3.31 -18.93 11.39
N GLU A 233 3.21 -18.49 10.13
CA GLU A 233 2.61 -17.21 9.79
C GLU A 233 1.13 -17.10 10.19
N GLU A 234 0.40 -18.21 10.09
CA GLU A 234 -0.98 -18.38 10.53
C GLU A 234 -1.18 -18.43 12.05
N ALA A 235 -0.10 -18.66 12.81
CA ALA A 235 -0.11 -18.75 14.27
C ALA A 235 0.30 -17.45 14.96
N ILE A 236 0.81 -16.46 14.22
CA ILE A 236 1.23 -15.16 14.75
C ILE A 236 0.04 -14.42 15.37
N ARG A 237 0.18 -14.03 16.63
CA ARG A 237 -0.77 -13.22 17.39
C ARG A 237 -0.15 -11.88 17.74
N LEU A 238 -0.92 -10.99 18.36
CA LEU A 238 -0.45 -9.63 18.67
C LEU A 238 0.58 -9.64 19.81
N GLU A 239 0.39 -10.53 20.77
CA GLU A 239 1.28 -10.78 21.90
C GLU A 239 2.67 -11.25 21.48
N ASP A 240 2.80 -11.82 20.28
CA ASP A 240 4.09 -12.23 19.71
C ASP A 240 4.89 -11.06 19.13
N LEU A 241 4.28 -9.87 19.02
CA LEU A 241 4.83 -8.74 18.30
C LEU A 241 5.29 -7.63 19.27
N SER A 242 6.57 -7.28 19.20
CA SER A 242 7.09 -6.11 19.90
C SER A 242 6.82 -4.84 19.09
N GLU A 243 6.16 -3.84 19.69
CA GLU A 243 5.94 -2.53 19.06
C GLU A 243 7.22 -1.94 18.46
N LYS A 244 8.35 -2.04 19.18
CA LYS A 244 9.67 -1.56 18.73
C LYS A 244 10.14 -2.28 17.46
N LEU A 245 9.96 -3.60 17.41
CA LEU A 245 10.36 -4.41 16.26
C LEU A 245 9.41 -4.20 15.08
N VAL A 246 8.12 -3.95 15.31
CA VAL A 246 7.18 -3.56 14.25
C VAL A 246 7.60 -2.22 13.60
N VAL A 247 7.99 -1.22 14.40
CA VAL A 247 8.54 0.05 13.85
C VAL A 247 9.78 -0.24 13.01
N GLN A 248 10.65 -1.13 13.50
CA GLN A 248 11.85 -1.51 12.78
C GLN A 248 11.52 -2.19 11.46
N GLU A 249 10.59 -3.13 11.47
CA GLU A 249 10.13 -3.83 10.27
C GLU A 249 9.56 -2.85 9.24
N LEU A 250 8.71 -1.88 9.62
CA LEU A 250 8.18 -0.92 8.63
C LEU A 250 9.30 -0.17 7.89
N PHE A 251 10.31 0.31 8.62
CA PHE A 251 11.41 1.06 8.03
C PHE A 251 12.43 0.15 7.33
N SER A 252 12.56 -1.10 7.76
CA SER A 252 13.48 -2.06 7.13
C SER A 252 12.88 -2.70 5.88
N SER A 253 11.57 -2.96 5.87
CA SER A 253 10.88 -3.61 4.77
C SER A 253 10.98 -2.79 3.50
N VAL A 254 10.78 -1.46 3.57
CA VAL A 254 10.90 -0.60 2.37
C VAL A 254 12.29 -0.64 1.73
N LEU A 255 13.36 -0.80 2.53
CA LEU A 255 14.71 -1.03 1.98
C LEU A 255 14.88 -2.43 1.42
N GLY A 256 14.26 -3.43 2.07
CA GLY A 256 14.18 -4.80 1.59
C GLY A 256 13.52 -4.89 0.21
N GLU A 257 12.36 -4.24 0.03
CA GLU A 257 11.65 -4.20 -1.26
C GLU A 257 12.51 -3.56 -2.36
N ILE A 258 13.21 -2.45 -2.06
CA ILE A 258 14.15 -1.86 -3.04
C ILE A 258 15.26 -2.83 -3.42
N ARG A 259 15.83 -3.56 -2.45
CA ARG A 259 16.85 -4.58 -2.72
C ARG A 259 16.25 -5.74 -3.52
N ASP A 260 15.06 -6.20 -3.18
CA ASP A 260 14.50 -7.43 -3.72
C ASP A 260 13.96 -7.25 -5.15
N GLU A 261 13.42 -6.06 -5.45
CA GLU A 261 12.86 -5.73 -6.76
C GLU A 261 13.85 -5.00 -7.68
N VAL A 262 14.68 -4.09 -7.14
CA VAL A 262 15.62 -3.25 -7.92
C VAL A 262 17.07 -3.73 -7.84
N ASN A 263 17.37 -4.67 -6.92
CA ASN A 263 18.70 -5.23 -6.72
C ASN A 263 19.77 -4.20 -6.33
N ILE A 264 19.36 -3.12 -5.68
CA ILE A 264 20.28 -2.12 -5.14
C ILE A 264 20.82 -2.62 -3.79
N PRO A 265 22.15 -2.62 -3.57
CA PRO A 265 22.71 -3.02 -2.29
C PRO A 265 22.27 -2.07 -1.16
N LEU A 266 21.93 -2.62 0.00
CA LEU A 266 21.48 -1.82 1.16
C LEU A 266 22.50 -0.75 1.58
N ALA A 267 23.80 -1.00 1.39
CA ALA A 267 24.86 -0.04 1.68
C ALA A 267 24.83 1.22 0.80
N ALA A 268 24.16 1.16 -0.36
CA ALA A 268 23.96 2.31 -1.24
C ALA A 268 22.70 3.12 -0.88
N LEU A 269 21.86 2.64 0.04
CA LEU A 269 20.60 3.26 0.43
C LEU A 269 20.74 4.04 1.74
N SER A 270 20.21 5.26 1.78
CA SER A 270 20.10 6.02 3.01
C SER A 270 19.05 5.41 3.93
N ARG A 271 19.06 5.83 5.21
CA ARG A 271 17.96 5.53 6.13
C ARG A 271 16.65 6.13 5.55
N PRO A 272 15.53 5.40 5.55
CA PRO A 272 14.26 5.92 5.05
C PRO A 272 13.72 7.04 5.92
N VAL A 273 13.07 7.98 5.25
CA VAL A 273 12.31 9.08 5.86
C VAL A 273 10.84 8.87 5.54
N LEU A 274 9.97 8.81 6.54
CA LEU A 274 8.53 8.72 6.29
C LEU A 274 8.02 10.10 5.86
N LEU A 275 7.46 10.16 4.64
CA LEU A 275 6.85 11.36 4.08
C LEU A 275 5.41 11.53 4.57
N GLY A 276 4.66 10.42 4.65
CA GLY A 276 3.28 10.42 5.08
C GLY A 276 2.57 9.13 4.74
N ILE A 277 1.24 9.19 4.70
CA ILE A 277 0.37 8.04 4.41
C ILE A 277 -0.62 8.44 3.34
N ALA A 278 -0.73 7.59 2.32
CA ALA A 278 -1.71 7.68 1.25
C ALA A 278 -2.71 6.52 1.36
N ARG A 279 -3.99 6.79 1.05
CA ARG A 279 -5.04 5.76 0.97
C ARG A 279 -5.48 5.57 -0.46
N ASN A 280 -5.48 4.33 -0.94
CA ASN A 280 -5.94 3.96 -2.26
C ASN A 280 -7.46 3.70 -2.25
N ASN A 281 -8.25 4.66 -2.71
CA ASN A 281 -9.71 4.55 -2.80
C ASN A 281 -10.17 3.55 -3.88
N THR A 282 -9.31 3.18 -4.85
CA THR A 282 -9.62 2.08 -5.79
C THR A 282 -9.49 0.70 -5.14
N SER A 283 -8.85 0.64 -3.96
CA SER A 283 -8.73 -0.56 -3.11
C SER A 283 -9.45 -0.33 -1.77
N ALA A 284 -10.62 0.29 -1.84
CA ALA A 284 -11.50 0.59 -0.70
C ALA A 284 -10.82 1.34 0.46
N GLY A 285 -9.86 2.22 0.15
CA GLY A 285 -9.18 3.06 1.13
C GLY A 285 -7.95 2.41 1.78
N ARG A 286 -7.44 1.29 1.26
CA ARG A 286 -6.22 0.64 1.78
C ARG A 286 -5.06 1.65 1.90
N ALA A 287 -4.45 1.70 3.08
CA ALA A 287 -3.38 2.64 3.38
C ALA A 287 -1.99 2.13 2.97
N SER A 288 -1.10 3.05 2.62
CA SER A 288 0.31 2.84 2.34
C SER A 288 1.15 3.94 3.00
N ALA A 289 2.23 3.55 3.68
CA ALA A 289 3.21 4.46 4.24
C ALA A 289 4.28 4.77 3.18
N GLU A 290 4.40 6.04 2.80
CA GLU A 290 5.28 6.46 1.71
C GLU A 290 6.57 7.08 2.26
N PHE A 291 7.69 6.57 1.78
CA PHE A 291 9.03 6.93 2.25
C PHE A 291 9.83 7.67 1.18
N TYR A 292 10.83 8.42 1.63
CA TYR A 292 11.91 8.93 0.81
C TYR A 292 13.21 8.21 1.16
N VAL A 293 13.93 7.78 0.13
CA VAL A 293 15.22 7.07 0.25
C VAL A 293 16.20 7.66 -0.77
N ARG A 294 17.40 8.07 -0.32
CA ARG A 294 18.50 8.44 -1.22
C ARG A 294 19.33 7.22 -1.57
N CYS A 295 19.72 7.14 -2.83
CA CYS A 295 20.66 6.16 -3.35
C CYS A 295 21.96 6.85 -3.76
N SER A 296 23.11 6.29 -3.39
CA SER A 296 24.42 6.79 -3.83
C SER A 296 24.71 6.47 -5.31
N LEU A 297 23.99 5.52 -5.90
CA LEU A 297 24.13 5.13 -7.30
C LEU A 297 23.40 6.10 -8.24
N ASN A 298 23.97 6.29 -9.44
CA ASN A 298 23.32 7.01 -10.52
C ASN A 298 22.35 6.09 -11.31
N THR A 299 21.59 6.66 -12.24
CA THR A 299 20.61 5.91 -13.05
C THR A 299 21.21 4.75 -13.86
N GLU A 300 22.44 4.88 -14.38
CA GLU A 300 23.09 3.79 -15.13
C GLU A 300 23.46 2.61 -14.22
N GLN A 301 24.00 2.90 -13.04
CA GLN A 301 24.34 1.90 -12.04
C GLN A 301 23.09 1.22 -11.50
N VAL A 302 22.02 1.98 -11.20
CA VAL A 302 20.73 1.44 -10.79
C VAL A 302 20.14 0.55 -11.88
N ARG A 303 20.20 0.96 -13.16
CA ARG A 303 19.73 0.12 -14.27
C ARG A 303 20.53 -1.18 -14.37
N LYS A 304 21.86 -1.13 -14.19
CA LYS A 304 22.70 -2.33 -14.16
C LYS A 304 22.30 -3.28 -13.03
N CYS A 305 22.08 -2.76 -11.82
CA CYS A 305 21.55 -3.54 -10.70
C CYS A 305 20.23 -4.23 -11.07
N TYR A 306 19.26 -3.47 -11.58
CA TYR A 306 17.96 -3.99 -11.97
C TYR A 306 18.05 -5.10 -13.03
N LEU A 307 18.90 -4.93 -14.06
CA LEU A 307 19.06 -5.92 -15.13
C LEU A 307 19.77 -7.20 -14.69
N ILE A 308 20.60 -7.15 -13.64
CA ILE A 308 21.13 -8.36 -12.99
C ILE A 308 20.00 -9.16 -12.34
N GLY A 309 18.91 -8.47 -11.94
CA GLY A 309 17.75 -9.03 -11.28
C GLY A 309 17.92 -9.14 -9.76
N GLY A 310 16.81 -9.06 -9.04
CA GLY A 310 16.71 -9.40 -7.62
C GLY A 310 15.79 -10.61 -7.40
N PRO A 311 15.62 -11.03 -6.13
CA PRO A 311 14.67 -12.07 -5.72
C PRO A 311 13.28 -11.96 -6.36
N GLU A 312 12.78 -10.74 -6.58
CA GLU A 312 11.43 -10.47 -7.08
C GLU A 312 11.45 -9.76 -8.46
N ALA A 313 12.49 -10.03 -9.27
CA ALA A 313 12.67 -9.40 -10.58
C ALA A 313 11.52 -9.60 -11.59
N GLN A 314 10.60 -10.54 -11.32
CA GLN A 314 9.46 -10.81 -12.22
C GLN A 314 8.24 -9.91 -11.96
N GLU A 315 8.23 -9.13 -10.88
CA GLU A 315 7.10 -8.25 -10.53
C GLU A 315 6.95 -7.04 -11.46
N SER A 316 8.07 -6.57 -12.00
CA SER A 316 8.15 -5.45 -12.93
C SER A 316 8.76 -5.89 -14.26
N THR A 317 8.36 -5.23 -15.34
CA THR A 317 8.83 -5.52 -16.71
C THR A 317 9.86 -4.51 -17.20
N SER A 318 9.96 -3.34 -16.57
CA SER A 318 10.97 -2.34 -16.88
C SER A 318 11.15 -1.32 -15.75
N ILE A 319 12.33 -0.71 -15.73
CA ILE A 319 12.67 0.39 -14.84
C ILE A 319 12.58 1.73 -15.58
N VAL A 320 11.98 2.72 -14.93
CA VAL A 320 11.73 4.07 -15.47
C VAL A 320 12.41 5.10 -14.57
N PHE A 321 13.06 6.09 -15.17
CA PHE A 321 13.74 7.17 -14.44
C PHE A 321 13.14 8.52 -14.81
N ILE A 322 12.86 9.33 -13.80
CA ILE A 322 12.24 10.66 -14.01
C ILE A 322 13.03 11.69 -13.23
N LYS A 323 13.42 12.79 -13.88
CA LYS A 323 14.14 13.86 -13.19
C LYS A 323 13.29 14.41 -12.05
N ARG A 324 13.93 14.77 -10.94
CA ARG A 324 13.25 15.42 -9.81
C ARG A 324 12.41 16.61 -10.26
N GLN A 325 12.94 17.47 -11.13
CA GLN A 325 12.23 18.65 -11.63
C GLN A 325 10.91 18.28 -12.31
N ASP A 326 10.87 17.17 -13.04
CA ASP A 326 9.67 16.69 -13.71
C ASP A 326 8.69 16.12 -12.69
N VAL A 327 9.15 15.35 -11.68
CA VAL A 327 8.35 14.87 -10.54
C VAL A 327 7.62 16.02 -9.82
N LEU A 328 8.32 17.14 -9.60
CA LEU A 328 7.75 18.33 -8.96
C LEU A 328 6.70 19.06 -9.82
N ARG A 329 6.67 18.80 -11.14
CA ARG A 329 5.77 19.46 -12.09
C ARG A 329 4.61 18.56 -12.54
N GLN A 330 4.48 17.34 -12.02
CA GLN A 330 3.66 16.30 -12.66
C GLN A 330 2.15 16.52 -12.70
N GLU A 331 1.59 17.42 -11.89
CA GLU A 331 0.20 17.83 -12.08
C GLU A 331 -0.05 18.42 -13.48
N LYS A 332 1.01 18.88 -14.17
CA LYS A 332 0.93 19.44 -15.53
C LYS A 332 1.25 18.44 -16.63
N ASN A 333 1.72 17.22 -16.31
CA ASN A 333 1.98 16.17 -17.29
C ASN A 333 0.91 15.07 -17.19
N GLU A 334 -0.22 15.28 -17.86
CA GLU A 334 -1.35 14.36 -17.80
C GLU A 334 -1.05 12.94 -18.27
N ALA A 335 -0.16 12.77 -19.26
CA ALA A 335 0.11 11.46 -19.84
C ALA A 335 0.78 10.53 -18.84
N PHE A 336 1.84 11.00 -18.19
CA PHE A 336 2.55 10.21 -17.17
C PHE A 336 1.67 9.99 -15.93
N TRP A 337 0.93 11.01 -15.49
CA TRP A 337 0.06 10.90 -14.31
C TRP A 337 -1.05 9.86 -14.50
N LYS A 338 -1.58 9.68 -15.71
CA LYS A 338 -2.58 8.66 -16.02
C LYS A 338 -2.02 7.24 -15.91
N GLU A 339 -0.73 7.06 -16.20
CA GLU A 339 -0.07 5.75 -16.12
C GLU A 339 0.36 5.36 -14.71
N LEU A 340 0.44 6.30 -13.76
CA LEU A 340 0.76 5.98 -12.37
C LEU A 340 -0.40 5.24 -11.68
N CYS A 341 -0.05 4.16 -10.97
CA CYS A 341 -0.96 3.54 -10.02
C CYS A 341 -1.22 4.46 -8.81
N PRO A 342 -2.25 4.18 -8.00
CA PRO A 342 -2.59 5.04 -6.88
C PRO A 342 -1.48 5.21 -5.83
N SER A 343 -0.76 4.15 -5.45
CA SER A 343 0.36 4.23 -4.49
C SER A 343 1.44 5.19 -4.97
N ALA A 344 1.90 5.05 -6.22
CA ALA A 344 2.90 5.95 -6.80
C ALA A 344 2.45 7.42 -6.85
N LYS A 345 1.19 7.68 -7.19
CA LYS A 345 0.62 9.04 -7.10
C LYS A 345 0.68 9.59 -5.67
N GLY A 346 0.39 8.74 -4.68
CA GLY A 346 0.53 9.06 -3.26
C GLY A 346 1.96 9.45 -2.89
N GLY A 347 2.94 8.64 -3.29
CA GLY A 347 4.36 8.91 -3.09
C GLY A 347 4.81 10.22 -3.74
N VAL A 348 4.47 10.46 -5.01
CA VAL A 348 4.81 11.70 -5.74
C VAL A 348 4.20 12.92 -5.04
N LYS A 349 2.90 12.88 -4.69
CA LYS A 349 2.25 14.01 -4.00
C LYS A 349 2.87 14.30 -2.65
N LEU A 350 3.12 13.26 -1.84
CA LEU A 350 3.76 13.43 -0.54
C LEU A 350 5.18 13.97 -0.67
N TYR A 351 5.94 13.49 -1.64
CA TYR A 351 7.28 14.03 -1.92
C TYR A 351 7.21 15.51 -2.31
N THR A 352 6.35 15.90 -3.25
CA THR A 352 6.21 17.29 -3.68
C THR A 352 5.78 18.20 -2.53
N LEU A 353 4.86 17.75 -1.68
CA LEU A 353 4.37 18.52 -0.53
C LEU A 353 5.43 18.69 0.58
N VAL A 354 6.21 17.64 0.87
CA VAL A 354 7.12 17.61 2.02
C VAL A 354 8.54 18.05 1.66
N MET A 355 9.02 17.66 0.48
CA MET A 355 10.42 17.78 0.04
C MET A 355 10.59 18.61 -1.24
N GLY A 356 9.49 19.06 -1.85
CA GLY A 356 9.49 19.78 -3.12
C GLY A 356 9.81 21.26 -3.04
N ARG A 357 10.36 21.73 -1.91
CA ARG A 357 10.84 23.11 -1.74
C ARG A 357 12.28 23.27 -2.21
#